data_AF-A0A9D7LGM0-F1
#
_entry.id   AF-A0A9D7LGM0-F1
#
_cell.length_a   1.000
_cell.length_b   1.000
_cell.length_c   1.000
_cell.angle_alpha   90.00
_cell.angle_beta   90.00
_cell.angle_gamma   90.00
#
_symmetry.space_group_name_H-M   'P 1'
#
loop_
_entity.id
_entity.type
_entity.pdbx_description
1 polymer ?
#
loop_
_entity_poly.entity_id
_entity_poly.type
_entity_poly.pdbx_seq_one_letter_code
_entity_poly.pdbx_strand_id
1 'polypeptide(L)'
;MAGWVGMNLMQCRGSSEKLGAQIKSLQGILNNLDTEVTTIDKSWNGDDSVLFVNNWRNKDRAEVQDAIRFLTDMKTKLDAEIAEQARASR
;
A
#
# COMPACT_ATOMS: atom_id res chain seq x y z
N MET A 1 -16.31 -14.55 21.30
CA MET A 1 -15.23 -13.54 21.38
C MET A 1 -15.86 -12.19 21.09
N ALA A 2 -15.74 -11.26 22.03
CA ALA A 2 -16.33 -9.93 21.93
C ALA A 2 -15.47 -9.06 20.99
N GLY A 3 -15.62 -9.24 19.68
CA GLY A 3 -15.05 -8.33 18.70
C GLY A 3 -15.84 -7.02 18.70
N TRP A 4 -15.44 -6.08 19.55
CA TRP A 4 -15.84 -4.66 19.46
C TRP A 4 -17.36 -4.39 19.48
N VAL A 5 -18.00 -4.63 20.63
CA VAL A 5 -19.32 -4.05 20.94
C VAL A 5 -19.16 -2.52 21.00
N GLY A 6 -19.42 -1.81 19.89
CA GLY A 6 -19.35 -0.34 19.83
C GLY A 6 -18.66 0.28 18.62
N MET A 7 -18.19 -0.49 17.63
CA MET A 7 -17.64 0.09 16.39
C MET A 7 -18.72 0.89 15.65
N ASN A 8 -18.45 2.17 15.36
CA ASN A 8 -19.28 2.94 14.45
C ASN A 8 -19.02 2.45 13.02
N LEU A 9 -19.90 1.58 12.53
CA LEU A 9 -19.80 0.94 11.21
C LEU A 9 -19.56 1.93 10.07
N MET A 10 -20.17 3.13 10.14
CA MET A 10 -19.93 4.17 9.13
C MET A 10 -18.51 4.72 9.18
N GLN A 11 -17.96 4.96 10.37
CA GLN A 11 -16.58 5.43 10.52
C GLN A 11 -15.59 4.38 10.00
N CYS A 12 -15.83 3.10 10.29
CA CYS A 12 -14.96 2.02 9.84
C CYS A 12 -15.00 1.83 8.32
N ARG A 13 -16.17 1.93 7.70
CA ARG A 13 -16.29 1.97 6.23
C ARG A 13 -15.50 3.14 5.64
N GLY A 14 -15.65 4.34 6.21
CA GLY A 14 -14.87 5.51 5.78
C GLY A 14 -13.36 5.33 5.94
N SER A 15 -12.89 4.68 7.01
CA SER A 15 -11.48 4.34 7.19
C SER A 15 -11.00 3.30 6.17
N SER A 16 -11.81 2.29 5.87
CA SER A 16 -11.49 1.29 4.84
C SER A 16 -11.37 1.90 3.45
N GLU A 17 -12.25 2.85 3.11
CA GLU A 17 -12.17 3.61 1.84
C GLU A 17 -10.88 4.45 1.77
N LYS A 18 -10.53 5.14 2.86
CA LYS A 18 -9.28 5.91 2.96
C LYS A 18 -8.04 5.04 2.78
N LEU A 19 -8.00 3.87 3.42
CA LEU A 19 -6.92 2.89 3.21
C LEU A 19 -6.84 2.47 1.74
N GLY A 20 -7.99 2.21 1.10
CA GLY A 20 -8.05 1.88 -0.33
C GLY A 20 -7.50 3.00 -1.21
N ALA A 21 -7.77 4.27 -0.90
CA ALA A 21 -7.22 5.41 -1.62
C ALA A 21 -5.70 5.54 -1.42
N GLN A 22 -5.20 5.33 -0.19
CA GLN A 22 -3.77 5.36 0.11
C GLN A 22 -3.00 4.26 -0.62
N ILE A 23 -3.54 3.03 -0.66
CA ILE A 23 -2.96 1.91 -1.43
C ILE A 23 -2.82 2.30 -2.91
N LYS A 24 -3.88 2.84 -3.53
CA LYS A 24 -3.86 3.29 -4.92
C LYS A 24 -2.81 4.39 -5.16
N SER A 25 -2.70 5.34 -4.24
CA SER A 25 -1.73 6.43 -4.34
C SER A 25 -0.29 5.89 -4.28
N LEU A 26 0.01 4.98 -3.35
CA LEU A 26 1.33 4.36 -3.25
C LEU A 26 1.68 3.49 -4.45
N GLN A 27 0.70 2.75 -5.00
CA GLN A 27 0.89 2.01 -6.26
C GLN A 27 1.21 2.95 -7.43
N GLY A 28 0.55 4.11 -7.51
CA GLY A 28 0.86 5.14 -8.50
C GLY A 28 2.28 5.70 -8.34
N ILE A 29 2.68 6.00 -7.11
CA ILE A 29 4.04 6.47 -6.80
C ILE A 29 5.08 5.41 -7.19
N LEU A 30 4.85 4.15 -6.85
CA LEU A 30 5.74 3.05 -7.21
C LEU A 30 5.93 2.95 -8.74
N ASN A 31 4.85 3.02 -9.52
CA ASN A 31 4.91 2.98 -10.98
C ASN A 31 5.65 4.18 -11.57
N ASN A 32 5.45 5.37 -11.00
CA ASN A 32 6.16 6.58 -11.43
C ASN A 32 7.67 6.44 -11.15
N LEU A 33 8.05 5.99 -9.96
CA LEU A 33 9.44 5.75 -9.60
C LEU A 33 10.10 4.69 -10.51
N ASP A 34 9.41 3.58 -10.79
CA ASP A 34 9.89 2.56 -11.73
C ASP A 34 10.14 3.15 -13.14
N THR A 35 9.28 4.08 -13.58
CA THR A 35 9.42 4.77 -14.88
C THR A 35 10.60 5.73 -14.90
N GLU A 36 10.76 6.55 -13.86
CA GLU A 36 11.87 7.50 -13.74
C GLU A 36 13.21 6.78 -13.64
N VAL A 37 13.31 5.72 -12.83
CA VAL A 37 14.54 4.92 -12.71
C VAL A 37 14.89 4.25 -14.04
N THR A 38 13.91 3.77 -14.79
CA THR A 38 14.14 3.23 -16.14
C THR A 38 14.63 4.30 -17.12
N THR A 39 14.17 5.53 -16.97
CA THR A 39 14.63 6.67 -17.79
C THR A 39 16.07 7.04 -17.43
N ILE A 40 16.41 7.03 -16.14
CA ILE A 40 17.77 7.25 -15.65
C ILE A 40 18.73 6.16 -16.19
N ASP A 41 18.35 4.89 -16.09
CA ASP A 41 19.12 3.74 -16.61
C ASP A 41 19.49 3.89 -18.09
N LYS A 42 18.65 4.58 -18.88
CA LYS A 42 18.86 4.81 -20.32
C LYS A 42 19.62 6.08 -20.65
N SER A 43 19.62 7.08 -19.76
CA SER A 43 20.10 8.44 -20.06
C SER A 43 21.39 8.81 -19.31
N TRP A 44 21.67 8.16 -18.18
CA TRP A 44 22.85 8.38 -17.38
C TRP A 44 23.81 7.18 -17.46
N ASN A 45 24.99 7.40 -18.05
CA ASN A 45 26.04 6.39 -18.15
C ASN A 45 27.06 6.56 -17.02
N GLY A 46 27.52 5.45 -16.44
CA GLY A 46 28.61 5.41 -15.45
C GLY A 46 28.29 4.52 -14.25
N ASP A 47 29.30 4.25 -13.42
CA ASP A 47 29.15 3.34 -12.27
C ASP A 47 28.14 3.87 -11.25
N ASP A 48 28.06 5.18 -11.07
CA ASP A 48 27.10 5.82 -10.16
C ASP A 48 25.64 5.59 -10.59
N SER A 49 25.35 5.58 -11.91
CA SER A 49 24.00 5.32 -12.41
C SER A 49 23.61 3.87 -12.20
N VAL A 50 24.56 2.95 -12.43
CA VAL A 50 24.39 1.51 -12.15
C VAL A 50 24.12 1.28 -10.67
N LEU A 51 24.88 1.92 -9.77
CA LEU A 51 24.66 1.83 -8.33
C LEU A 51 23.28 2.36 -7.93
N PHE A 52 22.87 3.52 -8.45
CA PHE A 52 21.56 4.09 -8.18
C PHE A 52 20.42 3.17 -8.62
N VAL A 53 20.46 2.68 -9.87
CA VAL A 53 19.45 1.77 -10.42
C VAL A 53 19.41 0.45 -9.65
N ASN A 54 20.57 -0.08 -9.25
CA ASN A 54 20.64 -1.30 -8.45
C ASN A 54 20.09 -1.12 -7.04
N ASN A 55 20.37 0.02 -6.38
CA ASN A 55 19.81 0.32 -5.06
C ASN A 55 18.27 0.36 -5.11
N TRP A 56 17.71 1.03 -6.13
CA TRP A 56 16.28 1.02 -6.36
C TRP A 56 15.74 -0.41 -6.54
N ARG A 57 16.29 -1.17 -7.49
CA ARG A 57 15.80 -2.50 -7.87
C ARG A 57 15.89 -3.52 -6.73
N ASN A 58 16.97 -3.47 -5.95
CA ASN A 58 17.28 -4.50 -4.96
C ASN A 58 16.79 -4.18 -3.55
N LYS A 59 16.53 -2.90 -3.24
CA LYS A 59 16.19 -2.47 -1.89
C LYS A 59 14.98 -1.54 -1.87
N ASP A 60 15.12 -0.33 -2.38
CA ASP A 60 14.14 0.74 -2.10
C ASP A 60 12.76 0.43 -2.68
N ARG A 61 12.71 -0.25 -3.84
CA ARG A 61 11.47 -0.72 -4.45
C ARG A 61 10.71 -1.71 -3.54
N ALA A 62 11.43 -2.59 -2.85
CA ALA A 62 10.83 -3.57 -1.95
C ALA A 62 10.21 -2.89 -0.72
N GLU A 63 10.84 -1.84 -0.19
CA GLU A 63 10.31 -1.08 0.95
C GLU A 63 8.94 -0.45 0.63
N VAL A 64 8.78 0.11 -0.58
CA VAL A 64 7.49 0.65 -1.04
C VAL A 64 6.44 -0.47 -1.21
N GLN A 65 6.85 -1.62 -1.74
CA GLN A 65 5.97 -2.78 -1.88
C GLN A 65 5.50 -3.32 -0.54
N ASP A 66 6.38 -3.36 0.46
CA ASP A 66 6.05 -3.82 1.81
C ASP A 66 5.09 -2.86 2.52
N ALA A 67 5.24 -1.54 2.32
CA ALA A 67 4.25 -0.56 2.79
C ALA A 67 2.87 -0.77 2.16
N ILE A 68 2.82 -1.03 0.85
CA ILE A 68 1.57 -1.35 0.13
C ILE A 68 0.93 -2.63 0.68
N ARG A 69 1.73 -3.68 0.90
CA ARG A 69 1.26 -4.95 1.47
C ARG A 69 0.69 -4.75 2.87
N PHE A 70 1.40 -4.02 3.72
CA PHE A 70 0.96 -3.72 5.08
C PHE A 70 -0.41 -3.03 5.11
N LEU A 71 -0.61 -1.99 4.29
CA LEU A 71 -1.91 -1.30 4.20
C LEU A 71 -3.01 -2.20 3.61
N THR A 72 -2.66 -3.07 2.66
CA THR A 72 -3.59 -4.04 2.07
C THR A 72 -4.06 -5.06 3.11
N ASP A 73 -3.17 -5.56 3.95
CA ASP A 73 -3.50 -6.48 5.04
C ASP A 73 -4.37 -5.81 6.10
N MET A 74 -4.06 -4.56 6.47
CA MET A 74 -4.89 -3.78 7.38
C MET A 74 -6.30 -3.57 6.83
N LYS A 75 -6.42 -3.19 5.56
CA LYS A 75 -7.72 -3.03 4.90
C LYS A 75 -8.51 -4.33 4.86
N THR A 76 -7.85 -5.43 4.51
CA THR A 76 -8.47 -6.77 4.45
C THR A 76 -9.05 -7.18 5.80
N LYS A 77 -8.28 -6.97 6.89
CA LYS A 77 -8.76 -7.23 8.26
C LYS A 77 -9.95 -6.35 8.61
N LEU A 78 -9.88 -5.04 8.33
CA LEU A 78 -10.97 -4.13 8.61
C LEU A 78 -12.25 -4.47 7.83
N ASP A 79 -12.13 -4.86 6.56
CA ASP A 79 -13.28 -5.28 5.76
C ASP A 79 -13.94 -6.56 6.28
N ALA A 80 -13.13 -7.52 6.76
CA ALA A 80 -13.63 -8.74 7.37
C ALA A 80 -14.43 -8.45 8.67
N GLU A 81 -13.88 -7.59 9.54
CA GLU A 81 -14.52 -7.18 10.80
C GLU A 81 -15.83 -6.40 10.55
N ILE A 82 -15.84 -5.47 9.56
CA ILE A 82 -17.04 -4.76 9.13
C ILE A 82 -18.12 -5.75 8.67
N ALA A 83 -17.75 -6.78 7.91
CA ALA A 83 -18.67 -7.78 7.40
C ALA A 83 -19.25 -8.66 8.53
N GLU A 84 -18.42 -9.05 9.50
CA GLU A 84 -18.86 -9.82 10.66
C GLU A 84 -19.82 -9.02 11.54
N GLN A 85 -19.47 -7.77 11.87
CA GLN A 85 -20.32 -6.91 12.69
C GLN A 85 -21.67 -6.60 12.01
N ALA A 86 -21.67 -6.42 10.69
CA ALA A 86 -22.91 -6.21 9.91
C ALA A 86 -23.83 -7.43 9.92
N ARG A 87 -23.28 -8.65 10.03
CA ARG A 87 -24.05 -9.89 10.18
C ARG A 87 -24.58 -10.06 11.61
N ALA A 88 -23.76 -9.73 12.62
CA ALA A 88 -24.12 -9.87 14.02
C ALA A 88 -25.14 -8.81 14.51
N SER A 89 -25.24 -7.67 13.82
CA SER A 89 -26.19 -6.59 14.13
C SER A 89 -27.55 -6.73 13.41
N ARG A 90 -27.78 -7.84 12.69
CA ARG A 90 -29.06 -8.22 12.08
C ARG A 90 -29.78 -9.20 12.97
#